data_AF-A0A7V0NZG4-F1
#
_entry.id   AF-A0A7V0NZG4-F1
#
_cell.length_a   1.000
_cell.length_b   1.000
_cell.length_c   1.000
_cell.angle_alpha   90.00
_cell.angle_beta   90.00
_cell.angle_gamma   90.00
#
_symmetry.space_group_name_H-M   'P 1'
#
loop_
_entity.id
_entity.type
_entity.pdbx_description
1 polymer ?
#
loop_
_entity_poly.entity_id
_entity_poly.type
_entity_poly.pdbx_seq_one_letter_code
_entity_poly.pdbx_strand_id
1 'polypeptide(L)'
;MDIAGSINNHVATGDGNVLTATAGFPEEGLGISTTSSRTGGFGTISVSLGIADRLPSVLDSYVNSDDGVLKSKESSLQDSIDNLTSRIERMSKKIEDKQERLLAEFTRLEVLLSKYDALAQYLTNNLAALPKIGK
;
A
#
# COMPACT_ATOMS: atom_id res chain seq x y z
N MET A 1 -34.79 33.37 34.29
CA MET A 1 -35.20 34.11 33.07
C MET A 1 -33.97 34.08 32.21
N ASP A 2 -34.00 33.29 31.15
CA ASP A 2 -32.85 33.08 30.28
C ASP A 2 -32.99 33.95 29.04
N ILE A 3 -31.86 34.42 28.50
CA ILE A 3 -31.86 35.23 27.29
C ILE A 3 -32.18 34.36 26.07
N ALA A 4 -33.04 34.84 25.17
CA ALA A 4 -33.34 34.19 23.91
C ALA A 4 -32.73 35.00 22.76
N GLY A 5 -32.13 34.33 21.78
CA GLY A 5 -31.49 35.00 20.67
C GLY A 5 -30.93 34.06 19.61
N SER A 6 -30.27 34.64 18.63
CA SER A 6 -29.62 33.95 17.53
C SER A 6 -28.19 34.42 17.37
N ILE A 7 -27.29 33.50 17.04
CA ILE A 7 -25.91 33.79 16.63
C ILE A 7 -25.83 33.43 15.14
N ASN A 8 -25.35 34.35 14.31
CA ASN A 8 -25.19 34.11 12.86
C ASN A 8 -26.47 33.58 12.17
N ASN A 9 -27.65 34.09 12.56
CA ASN A 9 -28.99 33.65 12.15
C ASN A 9 -29.41 32.22 12.56
N HIS A 10 -28.60 31.50 13.31
CA HIS A 10 -29.00 30.24 13.94
C HIS A 10 -29.49 30.48 15.36
N VAL A 11 -30.55 29.77 15.77
CA VAL A 11 -31.06 29.85 17.14
C VAL A 11 -29.96 29.43 18.10
N ALA A 12 -29.75 30.21 19.16
CA ALA A 12 -28.77 29.92 20.20
C ALA A 12 -29.47 29.54 21.51
N THR A 13 -28.78 28.74 22.33
CA THR A 13 -29.28 28.30 23.64
C THR A 13 -28.93 29.36 24.69
N GLY A 14 -29.94 29.85 25.41
CA GLY A 14 -29.75 30.77 26.52
C GLY A 14 -29.61 30.06 27.86
N ASP A 15 -28.58 30.39 28.63
CA ASP A 15 -28.46 30.04 30.05
C ASP A 15 -28.15 31.32 30.84
N GLY A 16 -29.14 31.80 31.60
CA GLY A 16 -29.07 33.07 32.30
C GLY A 16 -28.82 34.23 31.32
N ASN A 17 -27.60 34.76 31.34
CA ASN A 17 -27.17 35.89 30.51
C ASN A 17 -26.17 35.50 29.39
N VAL A 18 -25.98 34.19 29.15
CA VAL A 18 -25.09 33.65 28.13
C VAL A 18 -25.92 33.04 27.00
N LEU A 19 -25.63 33.43 25.76
CA LEU A 19 -26.10 32.74 24.55
C LEU A 19 -24.97 31.86 24.04
N THR A 20 -25.24 30.57 23.90
CA THR A 20 -24.31 29.59 23.33
C THR A 20 -24.82 29.10 22.00
N ALA A 21 -23.98 29.16 20.98
CA ALA A 21 -24.31 28.66 19.65
C ALA A 21 -24.56 27.14 19.67
N THR A 22 -25.61 26.73 18.99
CA THR A 22 -26.03 25.32 18.91
C THR A 22 -25.08 24.49 18.06
N ALA A 23 -25.02 23.19 18.36
CA ALA A 23 -24.23 22.24 17.60
C ALA A 23 -24.66 22.12 16.13
N GLY A 24 -23.71 21.81 15.25
CA GLY A 24 -23.95 21.62 13.82
C GLY A 24 -23.71 22.86 12.94
N PHE A 25 -23.19 23.95 13.51
CA PHE A 25 -22.85 25.18 12.79
C PHE A 25 -21.39 25.61 13.03
N PRO A 26 -20.78 26.43 12.16
CA PRO A 26 -19.39 26.87 12.30
C PRO A 26 -19.09 27.59 13.63
N GLU A 27 -20.10 28.23 14.22
CA GLU A 27 -20.02 28.91 15.51
C GLU A 27 -20.27 27.97 16.71
N GLU A 28 -20.44 26.66 16.53
CA GLU A 28 -20.73 25.71 17.61
C GLU A 28 -19.82 25.89 18.83
N GLY A 29 -20.44 25.99 20.02
CA GLY A 29 -19.72 26.18 21.28
C GLY A 29 -19.29 27.63 21.56
N LEU A 30 -19.53 28.58 20.65
CA LEU A 30 -19.31 30.00 20.90
C LEU A 30 -20.32 30.52 21.93
N GLY A 31 -19.82 30.90 23.11
CA GLY A 31 -20.60 31.53 24.18
C GLY A 31 -20.44 33.05 24.20
N ILE A 32 -21.55 33.79 24.20
CA ILE A 32 -21.59 35.25 24.28
C ILE A 32 -22.40 35.66 25.51
N SER A 33 -21.76 36.33 26.47
CA SER A 33 -22.45 36.90 27.63
C SER A 33 -22.90 38.33 27.34
N THR A 34 -24.12 38.68 27.74
CA THR A 34 -24.63 40.05 27.62
C THR A 34 -25.17 40.55 28.96
N THR A 35 -25.03 41.84 29.25
CA THR A 35 -25.61 42.50 30.44
C THR A 35 -26.73 43.49 30.07
N SER A 36 -27.08 43.57 28.79
CA SER A 36 -28.03 44.54 28.28
C SER A 36 -29.46 44.00 28.34
N SER A 37 -30.40 44.84 28.77
CA SER A 37 -31.84 44.57 28.71
C SER A 37 -32.49 44.95 27.36
N ARG A 38 -31.69 45.39 26.39
CA ARG A 38 -32.17 45.85 25.09
C ARG A 38 -32.34 44.69 24.11
N THR A 39 -33.51 44.59 23.50
CA THR A 39 -33.77 43.67 22.39
C THR A 39 -33.33 44.30 21.06
N GLY A 40 -32.61 43.55 20.22
CA GLY A 40 -32.17 44.00 18.90
C GLY A 40 -30.81 43.41 18.49
N GLY A 41 -30.28 43.87 17.36
CA GLY A 41 -28.95 43.45 16.89
C GLY A 41 -27.83 44.00 17.78
N PHE A 42 -26.94 43.11 18.25
CA PHE A 42 -25.78 43.47 19.07
C PHE A 42 -24.50 43.76 18.26
N GLY A 43 -24.58 43.64 16.93
CA GLY A 43 -23.45 43.84 16.02
C GLY A 43 -22.84 42.53 15.52
N THR A 44 -21.66 42.63 14.92
CA THR A 44 -20.92 41.51 14.32
C THR A 44 -19.66 41.22 15.12
N ILE A 45 -19.44 39.94 15.45
CA ILE A 45 -18.20 39.45 16.07
C ILE A 45 -17.47 38.63 15.02
N SER A 46 -16.22 38.97 14.73
CA SER A 46 -15.34 38.14 13.89
C SER A 46 -14.41 37.31 14.77
N VAL A 47 -14.57 35.99 14.71
CA VAL A 47 -13.68 35.03 15.39
C VAL A 47 -12.74 34.43 14.36
N SER A 48 -11.44 34.45 14.63
CA SER A 48 -10.42 33.79 13.80
C SER A 48 -9.81 32.62 14.55
N LEU A 49 -9.97 31.40 14.04
CA LEU A 49 -9.29 30.23 14.56
C LEU A 49 -7.78 30.35 14.29
N GLY A 50 -6.97 30.21 15.33
CA GLY A 50 -5.52 30.40 15.30
C GLY A 50 -4.77 29.17 14.76
N ILE A 51 -3.44 29.23 14.85
CA ILE A 51 -2.53 28.15 14.44
C ILE A 51 -2.79 26.86 15.26
N ALA A 52 -3.30 27.01 16.48
CA ALA A 52 -3.62 25.91 17.39
C ALA A 52 -4.68 24.94 16.85
N ASP A 53 -5.65 25.41 16.05
CA ASP A 53 -6.67 24.53 15.43
C ASP A 53 -6.20 23.92 14.11
N ARG A 54 -5.26 24.59 13.42
CA ARG A 54 -4.75 24.11 12.12
C ARG A 54 -3.71 23.00 12.28
N LEU A 55 -2.87 23.08 13.31
CA LEU A 55 -1.79 22.12 13.50
C LEU A 55 -2.29 20.68 13.72
N PRO A 56 -3.32 20.40 14.55
CA PRO A 56 -3.88 19.06 14.69
C PRO A 56 -4.44 18.51 13.38
N SER A 57 -5.15 19.33 12.60
CA SER A 57 -5.71 18.92 11.31
C SER A 57 -4.62 18.55 10.29
N VAL A 58 -3.53 19.32 10.23
CA VAL A 58 -2.40 18.96 9.37
C VAL A 58 -1.74 17.68 9.87
N LEU A 59 -1.44 17.57 11.17
CA LEU A 59 -0.85 16.36 11.71
C LEU A 59 -1.71 15.12 11.41
N ASP A 60 -3.02 15.22 11.60
CA ASP A 60 -3.98 14.15 11.29
C ASP A 60 -3.87 13.70 9.83
N SER A 61 -3.85 14.63 8.87
CA SER A 61 -3.71 14.28 7.43
C SER A 61 -2.43 13.49 7.08
N TYR A 62 -1.39 13.55 7.92
CA TYR A 62 -0.16 12.78 7.71
C TYR A 62 -0.15 11.47 8.49
N VAL A 63 -0.66 11.47 9.74
CA VAL A 63 -0.51 10.36 10.69
C VAL A 63 -1.77 9.50 10.84
N ASN A 64 -2.89 9.89 10.20
CA ASN A 64 -4.12 9.10 10.21
C ASN A 64 -3.82 7.67 9.73
N SER A 65 -4.28 6.70 10.51
CA SER A 65 -4.00 5.28 10.29
C SER A 65 -4.69 4.70 9.06
N ASP A 66 -5.75 5.35 8.57
CA ASP A 66 -6.62 4.83 7.54
C ASP A 66 -6.29 5.49 6.18
N ASP A 67 -6.14 6.81 6.15
CA ASP A 67 -5.94 7.59 4.91
C ASP A 67 -4.76 8.58 4.96
N GLY A 68 -3.98 8.56 6.04
CA GLY A 68 -2.83 9.44 6.19
C GLY A 68 -1.75 9.20 5.13
N VAL A 69 -1.01 10.26 4.78
CA VAL A 69 0.07 10.20 3.79
C VAL A 69 1.12 9.12 4.13
N LEU A 70 1.44 8.96 5.42
CA LEU A 70 2.39 7.93 5.86
C LEU A 70 1.84 6.52 5.64
N LYS A 71 0.54 6.30 5.90
CA LYS A 71 -0.11 5.02 5.67
C LYS A 71 -0.11 4.64 4.18
N SER A 72 -0.42 5.60 3.32
CA SER A 72 -0.39 5.41 1.87
C SER A 72 1.01 4.99 1.37
N LYS A 73 2.06 5.63 1.90
CA LYS A 73 3.45 5.26 1.59
C LYS A 73 3.80 3.86 2.11
N GLU A 74 3.39 3.52 3.33
CA GLU A 74 3.58 2.19 3.90
C GLU A 74 2.93 1.12 3.00
N SER A 75 1.66 1.31 2.61
CA SER A 75 0.94 0.39 1.71
C SER A 75 1.66 0.24 0.37
N SER A 76 2.10 1.34 -0.24
CA SER A 76 2.81 1.31 -1.53
C SER A 76 4.14 0.55 -1.44
N LEU A 77 4.84 0.66 -0.31
CA LEU A 77 6.06 -0.10 -0.05
C LEU A 77 5.75 -1.59 0.15
N GLN A 78 4.68 -1.92 0.88
CA GLN A 78 4.25 -3.31 1.03
C GLN A 78 3.87 -3.94 -0.30
N ASP A 79 3.12 -3.23 -1.15
CA ASP A 79 2.79 -3.68 -2.50
C ASP A 79 4.05 -3.92 -3.36
N SER A 80 5.06 -3.05 -3.20
CA SER A 80 6.34 -3.21 -3.88
C SER A 80 7.10 -4.46 -3.39
N ILE A 81 7.07 -4.73 -2.09
CA ILE A 81 7.65 -5.94 -1.48
C ILE A 81 6.94 -7.19 -2.01
N ASP A 82 5.62 -7.21 -2.02
CA ASP A 82 4.83 -8.37 -2.46
C ASP A 82 5.06 -8.69 -3.95
N ASN A 83 5.16 -7.64 -4.77
CA ASN A 83 5.53 -7.77 -6.18
C ASN A 83 6.94 -8.32 -6.37
N LEU A 84 7.91 -7.89 -5.56
CA LEU A 84 9.27 -8.42 -5.60
C LEU A 84 9.32 -9.89 -5.18
N THR A 85 8.63 -10.25 -4.09
CA THR A 85 8.50 -11.64 -3.64
C THR A 85 7.94 -12.53 -4.73
N SER A 86 6.83 -12.11 -5.35
CA SER A 86 6.22 -12.85 -6.47
C SER A 86 7.15 -13.00 -7.68
N ARG A 87 8.00 -12.00 -7.95
CA ARG A 87 9.01 -12.09 -9.03
C ARG A 87 10.12 -13.07 -8.68
N ILE A 88 10.56 -13.08 -7.43
CA ILE A 88 11.58 -14.01 -6.92
C ILE A 88 11.06 -15.44 -7.07
N GLU A 89 9.85 -15.74 -6.60
CA GLU A 89 9.25 -17.08 -6.70
C GLU A 89 9.17 -17.57 -8.15
N ARG A 90 8.71 -16.72 -9.08
CA ARG A 90 8.69 -17.06 -10.51
C ARG A 90 10.08 -17.31 -11.08
N MET A 91 11.10 -16.60 -10.60
CA MET A 91 12.48 -16.80 -11.05
C MET A 91 13.05 -18.11 -10.49
N SER A 92 12.84 -18.39 -9.21
CA SER A 92 13.24 -19.65 -8.58
C SER A 92 12.65 -20.85 -9.31
N LYS A 93 11.34 -20.82 -9.61
CA LYS A 93 10.69 -21.87 -10.40
C LYS A 93 11.32 -22.04 -11.78
N LYS A 94 11.62 -20.94 -12.48
CA LYS A 94 12.32 -21.01 -13.78
C LYS A 94 13.72 -21.61 -13.69
N ILE A 95 14.43 -21.38 -12.58
CA ILE A 95 15.76 -21.95 -12.35
C ILE A 95 15.63 -23.47 -12.12
N GLU A 96 14.68 -23.89 -11.29
CA GLU A 96 14.37 -25.30 -11.04
C GLU A 96 14.00 -26.04 -12.33
N ASP A 97 13.06 -25.50 -13.11
CA ASP A 97 12.63 -26.09 -14.38
C ASP A 97 13.81 -26.21 -15.37
N LYS A 98 14.70 -25.21 -15.41
CA LYS A 98 15.91 -25.25 -16.24
C LYS A 98 16.91 -26.29 -15.76
N GLN A 99 17.11 -26.40 -14.45
CA GLN A 99 18.00 -27.39 -13.87
C GLN A 99 17.51 -28.80 -14.20
N GLU A 100 16.22 -29.08 -13.99
CA GLU A 100 15.62 -30.37 -14.33
C GLU A 100 15.80 -30.71 -15.81
N ARG A 101 15.54 -29.74 -16.69
CA ARG A 101 15.72 -29.92 -18.13
C ARG A 101 17.18 -30.22 -18.49
N LEU A 102 18.14 -29.48 -17.92
CA LEU A 102 19.56 -29.70 -18.19
C LEU A 102 20.04 -31.06 -17.67
N LEU A 103 19.56 -31.52 -16.52
CA LEU A 103 19.85 -32.85 -16.00
C LEU A 103 19.29 -33.94 -16.93
N ALA A 104 18.05 -33.79 -17.39
CA ALA A 104 17.44 -34.72 -18.34
C ALA A 104 18.19 -34.76 -19.69
N GLU A 105 18.62 -33.60 -20.20
CA GLU A 105 19.45 -33.49 -21.40
C GLU A 105 20.81 -34.18 -21.20
N PHE A 106 21.46 -33.95 -20.06
CA PHE A 106 22.74 -34.57 -19.71
C PHE A 106 22.64 -36.10 -19.67
N THR A 107 21.66 -36.67 -18.96
CA THR A 107 21.45 -38.13 -18.90
C THR A 107 21.17 -38.73 -20.28
N ARG A 108 20.42 -38.03 -21.15
CA ARG A 108 20.20 -38.49 -22.53
C ARG A 108 21.48 -38.51 -23.34
N LEU A 109 22.33 -37.49 -23.17
CA LEU A 109 23.64 -37.42 -23.82
C LEU A 109 24.58 -38.53 -23.33
N GLU A 110 24.57 -38.87 -22.03
CA GLU A 110 25.33 -40.01 -21.49
C GLU A 110 24.90 -41.35 -22.12
N VAL A 111 23.58 -41.57 -22.22
CA VAL A 111 23.04 -42.78 -22.88
C VAL A 111 23.43 -42.82 -24.36
N LEU A 112 23.37 -41.67 -25.05
CA LEU A 112 23.75 -41.59 -26.46
C LEU A 112 25.24 -41.86 -26.65
N LEU A 113 26.10 -41.31 -25.78
CA LEU A 113 27.54 -41.57 -25.80
C LEU A 113 27.84 -43.05 -25.59
N SER A 114 27.22 -43.69 -24.60
CA SER A 114 27.37 -45.13 -24.37
C SER A 114 26.96 -45.97 -25.60
N LYS A 115 25.90 -45.57 -26.31
CA LYS A 115 25.50 -46.21 -27.58
C LYS A 115 26.54 -46.02 -28.68
N TYR A 116 27.15 -44.83 -28.79
CA TYR A 116 28.20 -44.59 -29.77
C TYR A 116 29.48 -45.37 -29.47
N ASP A 117 29.86 -45.50 -28.19
CA ASP A 117 31.00 -46.33 -27.79
C ASP A 117 30.78 -47.80 -28.15
N ALA A 118 29.57 -48.33 -27.87
CA ALA A 118 29.20 -49.69 -28.27
C ALA A 118 29.23 -49.88 -29.80
N LEU A 119 28.77 -48.88 -30.56
CA LEU A 119 28.83 -48.91 -32.02
C LEU A 119 30.27 -48.88 -32.55
N ALA A 120 31.13 -48.04 -31.96
CA ALA A 120 32.54 -47.95 -32.34
C ALA A 120 33.28 -49.27 -32.08
N GLN A 121 33.02 -49.92 -30.93
CA GLN A 121 33.56 -51.25 -30.64
C GLN A 121 33.05 -52.30 -31.64
N TYR A 122 31.76 -52.28 -31.98
CA TYR A 122 31.20 -53.16 -32.99
C TYR A 122 31.87 -52.98 -34.35
N LEU A 123 32.01 -51.73 -34.83
CA LEU A 123 32.69 -51.44 -36.09
C LEU A 123 34.17 -51.87 -36.08
N THR A 124 34.85 -51.67 -34.96
CA THR A 124 36.26 -52.08 -34.78
C THR A 124 36.40 -53.60 -34.85
N ASN A 125 35.52 -54.35 -34.18
CA ASN A 125 35.52 -55.81 -34.20
C ASN A 125 35.22 -56.36 -35.61
N ASN A 126 34.28 -55.76 -36.34
CA ASN A 126 34.00 -56.15 -37.73
C ASN A 126 35.18 -55.87 -38.65
N LEU A 127 35.84 -54.72 -38.49
CA LEU A 127 37.01 -54.36 -39.29
C LEU A 127 38.19 -55.31 -39.02
N ALA A 128 38.41 -55.68 -37.75
CA ALA A 128 39.43 -56.66 -37.36
C ALA A 128 39.11 -58.08 -37.85
N ALA A 129 37.82 -58.42 -37.99
CA ALA A 129 37.34 -59.69 -38.51
C ALA A 129 37.29 -59.77 -40.04
N LEU A 130 37.62 -58.67 -40.76
CA LEU A 130 37.75 -58.74 -42.21
C LEU A 130 38.87 -59.74 -42.56
N PRO A 131 38.60 -60.75 -43.42
CA PRO A 131 39.63 -61.69 -43.84
C PRO A 131 40.78 -60.92 -44.50
N LYS A 132 42.03 -61.21 -44.11
CA LYS A 132 43.19 -60.72 -44.86
C LYS A 132 43.12 -61.28 -46.28
N ILE A 133 42.68 -60.46 -47.24
CA ILE A 133 42.78 -60.78 -48.66
C ILE A 133 44.23 -60.49 -49.06
N GLY A 134 45.06 -61.54 -49.05
CA GLY A 134 46.45 -61.47 -49.50
C GLY A 134 47.29 -62.67 -49.03
N LYS A 135 47.43 -63.66 -49.92
CA LYS A 135 48.69 -64.39 -50.11
C LYS A 135 49.42 -63.73 -51.27
#